data_AF-A0A937ALV3-F1
#
_entry.id   AF-A0A937ALV3-F1
#
_cell.length_a   1.000
_cell.length_b   1.000
_cell.length_c   1.000
_cell.angle_alpha   90.00
_cell.angle_beta   90.00
_cell.angle_gamma   90.00
#
_symmetry.space_group_name_H-M   'P 1'
#
loop_
_entity.id
_entity.type
_entity.pdbx_description
1 polymer ?
#
loop_
_entity_poly.entity_id
_entity_poly.type
_entity_poly.pdbx_seq_one_letter_code
_entity_poly.pdbx_strand_id
1 'polypeptide(L)'
;MAKAKKVVPPNTSNRMVEEFAMPYIPSSKLPVPLVAEFTYRKFKKIADKVPFTQSEWAAILHLSERTLQRYAKNNGFFEGIYTDRILQLQELIDIGLSTFVSPDKLYQWLKKDKLVMGQV
;
A
#
# COMPACT_ATOMS: atom_id res chain seq x y z
N MET A 1 60.90 -3.16 -55.46
CA MET A 1 60.09 -2.44 -54.44
C MET A 1 58.62 -2.57 -54.81
N ALA A 2 57.87 -3.46 -54.17
CA ALA A 2 56.44 -3.65 -54.43
C ALA A 2 55.64 -2.80 -53.42
N LYS A 3 54.79 -1.90 -53.92
CA LYS A 3 53.97 -1.00 -53.10
C LYS A 3 52.81 -1.79 -52.47
N ALA A 4 52.62 -1.64 -51.16
CA ALA A 4 51.51 -2.25 -50.43
C ALA A 4 50.15 -1.70 -50.93
N LYS A 5 49.21 -2.59 -51.26
CA LYS A 5 47.83 -2.22 -51.61
C LYS A 5 47.12 -1.71 -50.35
N LYS A 6 46.62 -0.47 -50.38
CA LYS A 6 45.74 0.05 -49.32
C LYS A 6 44.42 -0.72 -49.36
N VAL A 7 44.11 -1.43 -48.28
CA VAL A 7 42.79 -2.00 -48.04
C VAL A 7 41.84 -0.84 -47.72
N VAL A 8 40.82 -0.65 -48.54
CA VAL A 8 39.74 0.31 -48.28
C VAL A 8 38.72 -0.41 -47.39
N PRO A 9 38.41 0.10 -46.18
CA PRO A 9 37.40 -0.52 -45.33
C PRO A 9 36.01 -0.44 -46.02
N PRO A 10 35.16 -1.46 -45.87
CA PRO A 10 33.83 -1.43 -46.47
C PRO A 10 33.02 -0.27 -45.91
N ASN A 11 32.31 0.42 -46.81
CA ASN A 11 31.44 1.56 -46.53
C ASN A 11 30.45 1.23 -45.40
N THR A 12 30.73 1.74 -44.20
CA THR A 12 29.81 1.68 -43.07
C THR A 12 28.66 2.63 -43.35
N SER A 13 27.65 2.14 -44.08
CA SER A 13 26.34 2.77 -44.13
C SER A 13 25.88 2.99 -42.69
N ASN A 14 25.60 4.25 -42.32
CA ASN A 14 24.99 4.62 -41.04
C ASN A 14 23.77 3.73 -40.78
N ARG A 15 23.95 2.64 -40.03
CA ARG A 15 22.86 1.91 -39.41
C ARG A 15 22.51 2.67 -38.14
N MET A 16 21.86 3.82 -38.32
CA MET A 16 21.14 4.44 -37.22
C MET A 16 20.06 3.43 -36.84
N VAL A 17 20.20 2.83 -35.66
CA VAL A 17 19.11 2.05 -35.07
C VAL A 17 18.06 3.09 -34.67
N GLU A 18 16.95 3.12 -35.38
CA GLU A 18 15.81 3.96 -35.02
C GLU A 18 15.35 3.48 -33.64
N GLU A 19 15.55 4.31 -32.61
CA GLU A 19 15.01 4.00 -31.29
C GLU A 19 13.49 3.89 -31.42
N PHE A 20 12.92 2.83 -30.85
CA PHE A 20 11.47 2.70 -30.80
C PHE A 20 10.96 3.89 -29.99
N ALA A 21 10.40 4.89 -30.69
CA ALA A 21 9.85 6.07 -30.06
C ALA A 21 8.73 5.60 -29.13
N MET A 22 9.04 5.38 -27.85
CA MET A 22 8.02 5.22 -26.84
C MET A 22 7.32 6.57 -26.81
N PRO A 23 6.05 6.69 -27.27
CA PRO A 23 5.34 7.93 -27.06
C PRO A 23 5.28 8.13 -25.56
N TYR A 24 5.94 9.16 -25.05
CA TYR A 24 5.84 9.56 -23.65
C TYR A 24 4.37 9.89 -23.41
N ILE A 25 3.62 8.95 -22.88
CA ILE A 25 2.25 9.19 -22.43
C ILE A 25 2.43 10.01 -21.14
N PRO A 26 2.10 11.31 -21.14
CA PRO A 26 2.13 12.07 -19.90
C PRO A 26 1.17 11.37 -18.93
N SER A 27 1.66 11.03 -17.73
CA SER A 27 0.98 10.24 -16.69
C SER A 27 -0.24 10.93 -16.07
N SER A 28 -0.90 11.80 -16.83
CA SER A 28 -1.98 12.70 -16.47
C SER A 28 -3.22 12.03 -15.85
N LYS A 29 -3.30 10.70 -15.80
CA LYS A 29 -4.44 9.95 -15.23
C LYS A 29 -4.06 8.61 -14.60
N LEU A 30 -2.87 8.46 -14.02
CA LEU A 30 -2.70 7.36 -13.07
C LEU A 30 -3.51 7.71 -11.82
N PRO A 31 -4.39 6.82 -11.31
CA PRO A 31 -5.10 7.08 -10.08
C PRO A 31 -4.07 7.41 -9.00
N VAL A 32 -4.21 8.61 -8.44
CA VAL A 32 -3.42 9.11 -7.30
C VAL A 32 -3.33 7.99 -6.27
N PRO A 33 -2.15 7.71 -5.68
CA PRO A 33 -1.97 6.56 -4.80
C PRO A 33 -3.10 6.52 -3.78
N LEU A 34 -3.77 5.37 -3.66
CA LEU A 34 -4.89 5.11 -2.73
C LEU A 34 -4.61 5.64 -1.31
N VAL A 35 -3.32 5.71 -0.97
CA VAL A 35 -2.72 6.18 0.28
C VAL A 35 -2.84 7.70 0.51
N ALA A 36 -2.85 8.51 -0.55
CA ALA A 36 -2.75 9.98 -0.45
C ALA A 36 -4.03 10.65 0.09
N GLU A 37 -5.20 9.99 0.01
CA GLU A 37 -6.48 10.58 0.41
C GLU A 37 -7.30 9.64 1.31
N PHE A 38 -6.68 9.13 2.37
CA PHE A 38 -7.36 8.27 3.33
C PHE A 38 -7.88 9.06 4.55
N THR A 39 -9.16 9.42 4.51
CA THR A 39 -9.82 10.19 5.58
C THR A 39 -10.30 9.32 6.75
N TYR A 40 -10.48 9.94 7.92
CA TYR A 40 -11.12 9.30 9.07
C TYR A 40 -12.48 8.64 8.77
N ARG A 41 -13.32 9.23 7.91
CA ARG A 41 -14.59 8.61 7.49
C ARG A 41 -14.41 7.25 6.82
N LYS A 42 -13.35 7.06 6.03
CA LYS A 42 -13.04 5.76 5.41
C LYS A 42 -12.60 4.76 6.47
N PHE A 43 -11.68 5.17 7.35
CA PHE A 43 -11.27 4.37 8.52
C PHE A 43 -12.47 3.95 9.37
N LYS A 44 -13.39 4.86 9.68
CA LYS A 44 -14.54 4.58 10.54
C LYS A 44 -15.42 3.45 9.98
N LYS A 45 -15.64 3.42 8.66
CA LYS A 45 -16.38 2.33 8.01
C LYS A 45 -15.73 0.94 8.19
N ILE A 46 -14.41 0.90 8.30
CA ILE A 46 -13.66 -0.33 8.56
C ILE A 46 -13.75 -0.66 10.05
N ALA A 47 -13.56 0.36 10.91
CA ALA A 47 -13.65 0.22 12.36
C ALA A 47 -15.02 -0.29 12.82
N ASP A 48 -16.10 0.16 12.20
CA ASP A 48 -17.48 -0.23 12.54
C ASP A 48 -17.80 -1.70 12.19
N LYS A 49 -16.95 -2.40 11.41
CA LYS A 49 -17.15 -3.83 11.07
C LYS A 49 -16.82 -4.77 12.23
N VAL A 50 -16.04 -4.31 13.21
CA VAL A 50 -15.51 -5.13 14.30
C VAL A 50 -15.66 -4.40 15.63
N PRO A 51 -15.93 -5.12 16.74
CA PRO A 51 -16.23 -4.50 18.02
C PRO A 51 -14.96 -4.05 18.79
N PHE A 52 -14.01 -3.40 18.10
CA PHE A 52 -12.84 -2.80 18.73
C PHE A 52 -13.16 -1.43 19.33
N THR A 53 -12.62 -1.17 20.52
CA THR A 53 -12.66 0.14 21.17
C THR A 53 -11.72 1.13 20.51
N GLN A 54 -11.93 2.42 20.79
CA GLN A 54 -11.03 3.46 20.29
C GLN A 54 -9.59 3.31 20.82
N SER A 55 -9.43 2.86 22.07
CA SER A 55 -8.12 2.61 22.67
C SER A 55 -7.38 1.49 21.97
N GLU A 56 -8.09 0.40 21.65
CA GLU A 56 -7.52 -0.73 20.90
C GLU A 56 -7.09 -0.31 19.49
N TRP A 57 -7.94 0.45 18.78
CA TRP A 57 -7.58 1.00 17.47
C TRP A 57 -6.34 1.89 17.54
N ALA A 58 -6.24 2.74 18.55
CA ALA A 58 -5.06 3.57 18.77
C ALA A 58 -3.80 2.71 18.99
N ALA A 59 -3.88 1.70 19.85
CA ALA A 59 -2.78 0.77 20.12
C ALA A 59 -2.34 -0.01 18.87
N ILE A 60 -3.29 -0.58 18.13
CA ILE A 60 -3.04 -1.34 16.89
C ILE A 60 -2.41 -0.45 15.83
N LEU A 61 -2.87 0.80 15.66
CA LEU A 61 -2.31 1.74 14.69
C LEU A 61 -1.02 2.42 15.16
N HIS A 62 -0.56 2.13 16.38
CA HIS A 62 0.55 2.83 17.04
C HIS A 62 0.37 4.35 17.06
N LEU A 63 -0.87 4.77 17.32
CA LEU A 63 -1.27 6.16 17.50
C LEU A 63 -1.64 6.40 18.97
N SER A 64 -1.47 7.63 19.44
CA SER A 64 -2.10 8.02 20.69
C SER A 64 -3.60 8.19 20.50
N GLU A 65 -4.39 7.88 21.53
CA GLU A 65 -5.84 8.08 21.51
C GLU A 65 -6.20 9.53 21.18
N ARG A 66 -5.45 10.51 21.73
CA ARG A 66 -5.61 11.93 21.42
C ARG A 66 -5.45 12.24 19.93
N THR A 67 -4.49 11.60 19.26
CA THR A 67 -4.29 11.78 17.82
C THR A 67 -5.44 11.16 17.03
N LEU A 68 -5.90 9.97 17.40
CA LEU A 68 -7.05 9.33 16.76
C LEU A 68 -8.34 10.15 16.96
N GLN A 69 -8.55 10.72 18.16
CA GLN A 69 -9.65 11.65 18.46
C GLN A 69 -9.56 12.94 17.61
N ARG A 70 -8.36 13.48 17.41
CA ARG A 70 -8.15 14.65 16.54
C ARG A 70 -8.55 14.34 15.09
N TYR A 71 -8.15 13.18 14.57
CA TYR A 71 -8.57 12.73 13.24
C TYR A 71 -10.08 12.56 13.15
N ALA A 72 -10.71 12.03 14.20
CA ALA A 72 -12.17 11.89 14.29
C ALA A 72 -12.90 13.24 14.21
N LYS A 73 -12.43 14.24 14.97
CA LYS A 73 -13.06 15.57 15.06
C LYS A 73 -12.99 16.33 13.74
N ASN A 74 -11.84 16.32 13.08
CA ASN A 74 -11.59 17.13 11.89
C ASN A 74 -11.79 16.37 10.57
N ASN A 75 -12.14 15.08 10.63
CA ASN A 75 -12.09 14.16 9.50
C ASN A 75 -10.75 14.22 8.75
N GLY A 76 -9.65 14.25 9.50
CA GLY A 76 -8.31 14.43 8.94
C GLY A 76 -7.86 13.27 8.06
N PHE A 77 -6.85 13.54 7.25
CA PHE A 77 -6.14 12.52 6.48
C PHE A 77 -5.13 11.79 7.36
N PHE A 78 -5.04 10.49 7.21
CA PHE A 78 -3.97 9.69 7.82
C PHE A 78 -2.69 9.81 6.99
N GLU A 79 -1.56 9.80 7.68
CA GLU A 79 -0.26 9.67 7.03
C GLU A 79 -0.13 8.27 6.40
N GLY A 80 0.71 8.15 5.36
CA GLY A 80 0.80 6.94 4.56
C GLY A 80 1.08 5.67 5.36
N ILE A 81 1.97 5.74 6.36
CA ILE A 81 2.29 4.60 7.23
C ILE A 81 1.07 4.07 8.00
N TYR A 82 0.19 4.96 8.45
CA TYR A 82 -1.03 4.57 9.15
C TYR A 82 -2.07 4.05 8.18
N THR A 83 -2.18 4.67 7.00
CA THR A 83 -3.07 4.22 5.94
C THR A 83 -2.74 2.80 5.48
N ASP A 84 -1.47 2.49 5.24
CA ASP A 84 -1.04 1.14 4.84
C ASP A 84 -1.44 0.11 5.89
N ARG A 85 -1.22 0.41 7.16
CA ARG A 85 -1.63 -0.47 8.26
C ARG A 85 -3.15 -0.62 8.35
N ILE A 86 -3.92 0.45 8.16
CA ILE A 86 -5.39 0.38 8.14
C ILE A 86 -5.86 -0.53 7.00
N LEU A 87 -5.25 -0.43 5.82
CA LEU A 87 -5.61 -1.26 4.66
C LEU A 87 -5.27 -2.74 4.91
N GLN A 88 -4.11 -3.03 5.48
CA GLN A 88 -3.75 -4.40 5.89
C GLN A 88 -4.75 -4.98 6.91
N LEU A 89 -5.16 -4.17 7.89
CA LEU A 89 -6.16 -4.58 8.87
C LEU A 89 -7.53 -4.78 8.23
N GLN A 90 -7.90 -3.96 7.24
CA GLN A 90 -9.14 -4.14 6.50
C GLN A 90 -9.17 -5.51 5.81
N GLU A 91 -8.09 -5.87 5.11
CA GLU A 91 -7.99 -7.17 4.45
C GLU A 91 -8.07 -8.33 5.46
N LEU A 92 -7.37 -8.22 6.60
CA LEU A 92 -7.46 -9.19 7.68
C LEU A 92 -8.89 -9.32 8.23
N ILE A 93 -9.58 -8.20 8.43
CA ILE A 93 -10.97 -8.18 8.90
C ILE A 93 -11.90 -8.82 7.87
N ASP A 94 -11.74 -8.49 6.59
CA ASP A 94 -12.58 -9.04 5.52
C ASP A 94 -12.39 -10.57 5.40
N ILE A 95 -11.16 -11.06 5.49
CA ILE A 95 -10.87 -12.49 5.57
C ILE A 95 -11.48 -13.11 6.83
N GLY A 96 -11.30 -12.47 7.99
CA GLY A 96 -11.86 -12.92 9.26
C GLY A 96 -13.39 -13.03 9.21
N LEU A 97 -14.09 -12.01 8.72
CA LEU A 97 -15.55 -12.02 8.60
C LEU A 97 -16.06 -13.05 7.59
N SER A 98 -15.26 -13.42 6.58
CA SER A 98 -15.61 -14.53 5.69
C SER A 98 -15.42 -15.92 6.32
N THR A 99 -14.57 -16.03 7.34
CA THR A 99 -14.21 -17.29 8.00
C THR A 99 -15.05 -17.54 9.26
N PHE A 100 -15.33 -16.50 10.04
CA PHE A 100 -16.05 -16.58 11.29
C PHE A 100 -17.54 -16.26 11.12
N VAL A 101 -18.39 -16.94 11.89
CA VAL A 101 -19.84 -16.76 11.84
C VAL A 101 -20.29 -15.38 12.37
N SER A 102 -19.53 -14.78 13.28
CA SER A 102 -19.83 -13.44 13.79
C SER A 102 -18.58 -12.58 14.06
N PRO A 103 -18.71 -11.24 14.00
CA PRO A 103 -17.62 -10.32 14.37
C PRO A 103 -17.12 -10.52 15.80
N ASP A 104 -18.00 -10.88 16.74
CA ASP A 104 -17.62 -11.14 18.14
C ASP A 104 -16.72 -12.37 18.28
N LYS A 105 -16.96 -13.41 17.47
CA LYS A 105 -16.10 -14.60 17.46
C LYS A 105 -14.71 -14.29 16.92
N LEU A 106 -14.64 -13.50 15.85
CA LEU A 106 -13.38 -12.99 15.33
C LEU A 106 -12.64 -12.17 16.40
N TYR A 107 -13.33 -11.24 17.06
CA TYR A 107 -12.78 -10.42 18.14
C TYR A 107 -12.22 -11.26 19.29
N GLN A 108 -13.00 -12.23 19.79
CA GLN A 108 -12.55 -13.15 20.83
C GLN A 108 -11.33 -13.96 20.40
N TRP A 109 -11.29 -14.41 19.14
CA TRP A 109 -10.17 -15.17 18.59
C TRP A 109 -8.90 -14.33 18.42
N LEU A 110 -9.04 -13.04 18.08
CA LEU A 110 -7.93 -12.09 17.98
C LEU A 110 -7.34 -11.74 19.35
N LYS A 111 -8.17 -11.65 20.39
CA LYS A 111 -7.73 -11.39 21.76
C LYS A 111 -7.16 -12.59 22.50
N LYS A 112 -7.45 -13.80 22.03
CA LYS A 112 -6.98 -15.03 22.67
C LYS A 112 -5.49 -15.23 22.38
N ASP A 113 -4.74 -15.53 23.44
CA ASP A 113 -3.34 -15.91 23.31
C ASP A 113 -3.16 -17.11 22.38
N LYS A 114 -2.12 -17.02 21.56
CA LYS A 114 -1.77 -18.02 20.54
C LYS A 114 -0.43 -18.62 20.90
N LEU A 115 -0.41 -19.91 21.27
CA LEU A 115 0.83 -20.63 21.56
C LEU A 115 1.83 -20.57 20.38
N VAL A 116 1.31 -20.56 19.16
CA VAL A 116 2.09 -20.51 17.90
C VAL A 116 2.78 -19.16 17.64
N MET A 117 2.39 -18.10 18.34
CA MET A 117 2.99 -16.76 18.17
C MET A 117 4.17 -16.53 19.12
N GLY A 118 4.62 -17.56 19.82
CA GLY A 118 5.71 -17.48 20.80
C GLY A 118 5.23 -16.71 22.02
N GLN A 119 4.74 -17.42 23.03
CA GLN A 119 4.63 -16.79 24.34
C GLN A 119 6.05 -16.46 24.84
N VAL A 120 6.27 -15.19 25.16
CA VAL A 120 7.31 -14.74 26.09
C VAL A 120 6.62 -14.46 27.42
#